data_AF-A0A7K0WDV2-F1
#
_entry.id   AF-A0A7K0WDV2-F1
#
_cell.length_a   1.000
_cell.length_b   1.000
_cell.length_c   1.000
_cell.angle_alpha   90.00
_cell.angle_beta   90.00
_cell.angle_gamma   90.00
#
_symmetry.space_group_name_H-M   'P 1'
#
loop_
_entity.id
_entity.type
_entity.pdbx_description
1 polymer ?
#
loop_
_entity_poly.entity_id
_entity_poly.type
_entity_poly.pdbx_seq_one_letter_code
_entity_poly.pdbx_strand_id
1 'polypeptide(L)'
;SAAIPGYRVAGKTGTAMRYDQNTGRYSGYTASFIGFAPADAPRYVISVTLQDPKNGHYGGSLGGPVFKKVMTFVLQSEHVAPTGTRVLPVALTQSELTRVRATQVSAKKQ
;
A
#
# COMPACT_ATOMS: atom_id res chain seq x y z
N SER A 1 3.77 2.21 -7.84
CA SER A 1 3.48 2.74 -6.48
C SER A 1 1.97 2.80 -6.28
N ALA A 2 1.49 2.52 -5.07
CA ALA A 2 0.08 2.61 -4.67
C ALA A 2 -0.29 3.94 -3.96
N ALA A 3 0.68 4.85 -3.79
CA ALA A 3 0.46 6.11 -3.10
C ALA A 3 -0.46 7.06 -3.89
N ILE A 4 -1.42 7.67 -3.18
CA ILE A 4 -2.37 8.64 -3.72
C ILE A 4 -2.14 9.97 -2.98
N PRO A 5 -1.76 11.05 -3.68
CA PRO A 5 -1.61 12.36 -3.05
C PRO A 5 -2.86 12.80 -2.30
N GLY A 6 -2.69 13.37 -1.10
CA GLY A 6 -3.81 13.82 -0.25
C GLY A 6 -4.46 12.73 0.61
N TYR A 7 -4.18 11.44 0.35
CA TYR A 7 -4.74 10.33 1.12
C TYR A 7 -3.65 9.45 1.70
N ARG A 8 -3.85 9.01 2.95
CA ARG A 8 -3.06 7.91 3.48
C ARG A 8 -3.55 6.60 2.86
N VAL A 9 -2.62 5.79 2.38
CA VAL A 9 -2.91 4.47 1.81
C VAL A 9 -2.17 3.43 2.61
N ALA A 10 -2.88 2.40 3.03
CA ALA A 10 -2.29 1.20 3.61
C ALA A 10 -2.58 0.02 2.69
N GLY A 11 -1.58 -0.81 2.43
CA GLY A 11 -1.76 -1.96 1.56
C GLY A 11 -0.57 -2.90 1.59
N LYS A 12 -0.80 -4.10 1.08
CA LYS A 12 0.18 -5.18 1.04
C LYS A 12 0.22 -5.81 -0.34
N THR A 13 1.43 -6.16 -0.73
CA THR A 13 1.73 -6.92 -1.94
C THR A 13 1.64 -8.42 -1.66
N GLY A 14 1.10 -9.17 -2.62
CA GLY A 14 1.16 -10.62 -2.69
C GLY A 14 1.73 -11.07 -4.03
N THR A 15 2.54 -12.12 -3.99
CA THR A 15 3.03 -12.82 -5.17
C THR A 15 3.02 -14.30 -4.84
N ALA A 16 2.31 -15.11 -5.62
CA ALA A 16 2.22 -16.54 -5.43
C ALA A 16 2.57 -17.28 -6.72
N MET A 17 3.13 -18.47 -6.62
CA MET A 17 3.22 -19.37 -7.77
C MET A 17 1.81 -19.87 -8.11
N ARG A 18 1.42 -19.75 -9.38
CA ARG A 18 0.08 -20.13 -9.82
C ARG A 18 0.03 -21.63 -10.07
N TYR A 19 -0.99 -22.31 -9.57
CA TYR A 19 -1.25 -23.69 -9.94
C TYR A 19 -1.90 -23.77 -11.33
N ASP A 20 -1.39 -24.65 -12.18
CA ASP A 20 -1.90 -24.87 -13.52
C ASP A 20 -2.53 -26.26 -13.61
N GLN A 21 -3.86 -26.28 -13.74
CA GLN A 21 -4.65 -27.50 -13.79
C GLN A 21 -4.36 -28.36 -15.03
N ASN A 22 -3.94 -27.75 -16.14
CA ASN A 22 -3.67 -28.48 -17.38
C ASN A 22 -2.34 -29.25 -17.29
N THR A 23 -1.36 -28.68 -16.59
CA THR A 23 -0.04 -29.33 -16.39
C THR A 23 0.09 -30.07 -15.06
N GLY A 24 -0.87 -29.90 -14.14
CA GLY A 24 -0.89 -30.48 -12.80
C GLY A 24 0.23 -29.94 -11.88
N ARG A 25 0.85 -28.81 -12.23
CA ARG A 25 2.05 -28.27 -11.58
C ARG A 25 1.94 -26.76 -11.39
N TYR A 26 2.85 -26.17 -10.60
CA TYR A 26 2.98 -24.72 -10.55
C TYR A 26 3.57 -24.20 -11.86
N SER A 27 2.86 -23.28 -12.51
CA SER A 27 3.29 -22.64 -13.76
C SER A 27 2.79 -21.19 -13.80
N GLY A 28 3.74 -20.26 -13.93
CA GLY A 28 3.48 -18.82 -13.86
C GLY A 28 3.20 -18.33 -12.44
N TYR A 29 2.71 -17.10 -12.35
CA TYR A 29 2.51 -16.41 -11.08
C TYR A 29 1.12 -15.79 -10.98
N THR A 30 0.67 -15.58 -9.75
CA THR A 30 -0.44 -14.70 -9.41
C THR A 30 0.13 -13.51 -8.67
N ALA A 31 -0.03 -12.32 -9.26
CA ALA A 31 0.42 -11.07 -8.66
C ALA A 31 -0.78 -10.35 -8.04
N SER A 32 -0.67 -9.91 -6.79
CA SER A 32 -1.77 -9.25 -6.11
C SER A 32 -1.35 -8.04 -5.27
N PHE A 33 -2.30 -7.12 -5.10
CA PHE A 33 -2.19 -5.99 -4.20
C PHE A 33 -3.54 -5.77 -3.54
N ILE A 34 -3.56 -5.73 -2.21
CA ILE A 34 -4.75 -5.38 -1.45
C ILE A 34 -4.45 -4.17 -0.58
N GLY A 35 -5.37 -3.22 -0.52
CA GLY A 35 -5.20 -2.03 0.31
C GLY A 35 -6.51 -1.32 0.58
N PHE A 36 -6.44 -0.32 1.45
CA PHE A 36 -7.55 0.54 1.81
C PHE A 36 -7.13 2.00 1.90
N ALA A 37 -8.09 2.90 1.69
CA ALA A 37 -7.92 4.34 1.78
C ALA A 37 -9.24 5.04 2.16
N PRO A 38 -9.18 6.19 2.86
CA PRO A 38 -8.02 6.72 3.59
C PRO A 38 -7.58 5.79 4.75
N ALA A 39 -6.28 5.65 5.02
CA ALA A 39 -5.80 4.68 6.02
C ALA A 39 -6.06 5.10 7.47
N ASP A 40 -6.27 6.39 7.70
CA ASP A 40 -6.59 7.01 8.98
C ASP A 40 -8.10 7.08 9.26
N ALA A 41 -8.93 7.01 8.22
CA ALA A 41 -10.38 6.86 8.32
C ALA A 41 -10.87 5.93 7.19
N PRO A 42 -10.72 4.59 7.34
CA PRO A 42 -10.98 3.64 6.25
C PRO A 42 -12.40 3.73 5.70
N ARG A 43 -12.52 3.88 4.38
CA ARG A 43 -13.81 3.89 3.68
C ARG A 43 -13.95 2.77 2.64
N TYR A 44 -12.87 2.50 1.91
CA TYR A 44 -12.88 1.54 0.80
C TYR A 44 -11.70 0.59 0.88
N VAL A 45 -11.95 -0.67 0.53
CA VAL A 45 -10.95 -1.72 0.34
C VAL A 45 -10.96 -2.12 -1.12
N ILE A 46 -9.78 -2.23 -1.73
CA ILE A 46 -9.62 -2.72 -3.10
C ILE A 46 -8.58 -3.82 -3.10
N SER A 47 -8.94 -4.95 -3.72
CA SER A 47 -8.05 -6.06 -4.02
C SER A 47 -7.87 -6.16 -5.53
N VAL A 48 -6.62 -6.13 -5.98
CA VAL A 48 -6.22 -6.34 -7.37
C VAL A 48 -5.53 -7.70 -7.44
N THR A 49 -6.03 -8.58 -8.31
CA THR A 49 -5.42 -9.89 -8.57
C THR A 49 -5.22 -10.05 -10.07
N LEU A 50 -3.97 -10.31 -10.48
CA LEU A 50 -3.58 -10.54 -11.86
C LEU A 50 -3.10 -11.98 -12.00
N GLN A 51 -3.82 -12.74 -12.81
CA GLN A 51 -3.52 -14.15 -13.06
C GLN A 51 -2.61 -14.28 -14.27
N ASP A 52 -1.55 -15.07 -14.11
CA ASP A 52 -0.58 -15.40 -15.16
C ASP A 52 -0.07 -14.17 -15.98
N PRO A 53 0.38 -13.10 -15.30
CA PRO A 53 0.88 -11.92 -15.99
C PRO A 53 2.14 -12.27 -16.80
N LYS A 54 2.20 -11.81 -18.05
CA LYS A 54 3.32 -12.10 -18.96
C LYS A 54 4.47 -11.10 -18.86
N ASN A 55 4.21 -9.89 -18.36
CA ASN A 55 5.19 -8.80 -18.26
C ASN A 55 5.60 -8.54 -16.80
N GLY A 56 6.12 -9.56 -16.12
CA GLY A 56 6.53 -9.51 -14.70
C GLY A 56 5.56 -10.23 -13.77
N HIS A 57 5.90 -10.32 -12.47
CA HIS A 57 5.14 -11.12 -11.50
C HIS A 57 5.02 -10.49 -10.11
N TYR A 58 5.67 -9.36 -9.83
CA TYR A 58 5.62 -8.76 -8.50
C TYR A 58 4.30 -8.01 -8.27
N GLY A 59 3.53 -8.42 -7.25
CA GLY A 59 2.25 -7.78 -6.89
C GLY A 59 2.36 -6.27 -6.65
N GLY A 60 3.50 -5.79 -6.12
CA GLY A 60 3.74 -4.36 -5.92
C GLY A 60 3.92 -3.55 -7.20
N SER A 61 4.64 -4.09 -8.19
CA SER A 61 4.87 -3.38 -9.45
C SER A 61 3.66 -3.43 -10.36
N LEU A 62 2.94 -4.55 -10.38
CA LEU A 62 1.78 -4.74 -11.25
C LEU A 62 0.47 -4.25 -10.60
N GLY A 63 0.19 -4.66 -9.36
CA GLY A 63 -1.07 -4.37 -8.68
C GLY A 63 -1.13 -2.95 -8.10
N GLY A 64 0.00 -2.38 -7.67
CA GLY A 64 0.06 -1.04 -7.08
C GLY A 64 -0.46 0.09 -7.99
N PRO A 65 -0.02 0.19 -9.27
CA PRO A 65 -0.54 1.19 -10.20
C PRO A 65 -2.04 1.03 -10.51
N VAL A 66 -2.53 -0.21 -10.63
CA VAL A 66 -3.96 -0.50 -10.85
C VAL A 66 -4.77 -0.05 -9.63
N PHE A 67 -4.34 -0.45 -8.42
CA PHE A 67 -4.94 -0.01 -7.17
C PHE A 67 -5.03 1.52 -7.09
N LYS A 68 -3.91 2.22 -7.38
CA LYS A 68 -3.87 3.68 -7.36
C LYS A 68 -4.95 4.28 -8.27
N LYS A 69 -5.07 3.80 -9.51
CA LYS A 69 -6.03 4.31 -10.50
C LYS A 69 -7.48 4.10 -10.03
N VAL A 70 -7.83 2.88 -9.61
CA VAL A 70 -9.19 2.56 -9.20
C VAL A 70 -9.56 3.26 -7.88
N MET A 71 -8.67 3.24 -6.89
CA MET A 71 -8.92 3.89 -5.60
C MET A 71 -9.05 5.41 -5.75
N THR A 72 -8.23 6.04 -6.60
CA THR A 72 -8.36 7.49 -6.87
C THR A 72 -9.74 7.82 -7.46
N PHE A 73 -10.19 7.03 -8.44
CA PHE A 73 -11.51 7.20 -9.04
C PHE A 73 -12.64 7.04 -8.02
N VAL A 74 -12.58 6.00 -7.18
CA VAL A 74 -13.58 5.77 -6.13
C VAL A 74 -13.61 6.93 -5.14
N LEU A 75 -12.45 7.36 -4.64
CA LEU A 75 -12.37 8.46 -3.68
C LEU A 75 -12.93 9.78 -4.23
N GLN A 76 -12.65 10.08 -5.50
CA GLN A 76 -13.17 11.27 -6.17
C GLN A 76 -14.68 11.18 -6.43
N SER A 77 -15.16 10.05 -6.94
CA SER A 77 -16.58 9.84 -7.24
C SER A 77 -17.46 9.93 -5.98
N GLU A 78 -16.92 9.44 -4.87
CA GLU A 78 -17.59 9.40 -3.57
C GLU A 78 -17.35 10.66 -2.73
N HIS A 79 -16.76 11.69 -3.33
CA HIS A 79 -16.48 12.99 -2.72
C HIS A 79 -15.79 12.86 -1.34
N VAL A 80 -14.88 11.90 -1.21
CA VAL A 80 -14.12 11.71 0.03
C VAL A 80 -13.15 12.88 0.16
N ALA A 81 -13.13 13.54 1.32
CA ALA A 81 -12.17 14.61 1.55
C ALA A 81 -10.75 14.03 1.74
N PRO A 82 -9.70 14.66 1.18
CA PRO A 82 -8.32 14.36 1.54
C PRO A 82 -8.12 14.53 3.06
N THR A 83 -7.44 13.59 3.71
CA THR A 83 -7.32 13.62 5.17
C THR A 83 -6.19 14.51 5.67
N GLY A 84 -5.19 14.79 4.83
CA GLY A 84 -4.07 15.68 5.17
C GLY A 84 -3.21 15.21 6.36
N THR A 85 -3.47 14.01 6.88
CA THR A 85 -2.84 13.50 8.11
C THR A 85 -1.35 13.29 7.90
N ARG A 86 -0.54 14.00 8.70
CA ARG A 86 0.91 13.85 8.71
C ARG A 86 1.28 12.44 9.16
N VAL A 87 2.07 11.75 8.35
CA VAL A 87 2.70 10.48 8.77
C VAL A 87 3.77 10.82 9.80
N LEU A 88 3.56 10.37 11.04
CA LEU A 88 4.58 10.40 12.08
C LEU A 88 5.47 9.17 11.90
N PRO A 89 6.75 9.33 11.55
CA PRO A 89 7.67 8.19 11.45
C PRO A 89 7.78 7.53 12.82
N VAL A 90 7.54 6.22 12.86
CA VAL A 90 7.83 5.41 14.05
C VAL A 90 9.29 4.98 13.96
N ALA A 91 10.06 5.22 15.02
CA ALA A 91 11.42 4.72 15.10
C ALA A 91 11.40 3.19 15.08
N LEU A 92 12.14 2.60 14.13
CA LEU A 92 12.20 1.14 13.97
C LEU A 92 13.41 0.57 14.70
N THR A 93 14.34 1.42 15.12
CA THR A 93 15.54 1.05 15.88
C THR A 93 15.69 1.83 17.17
N GLN A 94 16.44 1.27 18.12
CA GLN A 94 16.74 1.95 19.40
C GLN A 94 17.51 3.26 19.20
N SER A 95 18.45 3.31 18.24
CA SER A 95 19.23 4.51 17.96
C SER A 95 18.39 5.63 17.35
N GLU A 96 17.41 5.29 16.51
CA GLU A 96 16.42 6.24 16.00
C GLU A 96 15.51 6.74 17.12
N LEU A 97 15.02 5.84 18.00
CA LEU A 97 14.14 6.23 19.11
C LEU A 97 14.83 7.22 20.05
N THR A 98 16.10 6.97 20.39
CA THR A 98 16.90 7.88 21.22
C THR A 98 17.09 9.23 20.56
N ARG A 99 17.36 9.27 19.24
CA ARG A 99 17.45 10.53 18.48
C ARG A 99 16.13 11.29 18.48
N VAL A 100 15.01 10.63 18.18
CA VAL A 100 13.68 11.26 18.16
C VAL A 100 13.33 11.83 19.53
N ARG A 101 13.58 11.07 20.61
CA ARG A 101 13.35 11.53 21.98
C ARG A 101 14.24 12.74 22.35
N ALA A 102 15.53 12.70 22.02
CA ALA A 102 16.43 13.82 22.28
C ALA A 102 15.98 15.10 21.54
N THR A 103 15.53 14.96 20.30
CA THR A 103 15.03 16.09 19.49
C THR A 103 13.72 16.66 20.05
N GLN A 104 12.82 15.81 20.56
CA GLN A 104 11.57 16.23 21.20
C GLN A 104 11.78 16.91 22.56
N VAL A 105 12.79 16.48 23.34
CA VAL A 105 13.14 17.11 24.63
C VAL A 105 13.70 18.52 24.41
N SER A 106 14.57 18.71 23.41
CA SER A 106 15.09 20.04 23.06
C SER A 106 14.02 20.99 22.52
N ALA A 107 13.06 20.48 21.74
CA ALA A 107 11.96 21.28 21.19
C ALA A 107 10.90 21.69 22.24
N LYS A 108 10.84 21.03 23.40
CA LYS A 108 9.93 21.37 24.52
C LYS A 108 10.53 22.35 25.53
N LYS A 109 11.82 22.65 25.41
CA LYS A 109 12.58 23.51 26.34
C LYS A 109 12.73 24.95 25.84
N GLN A 110 12.20 25.23 24.65
CA GLN A 110 11.94 26.57 24.10
C GLN A 110 10.44 26.85 24.20
#